data_AF-A0A150UPL7-F1
#
_entry.id   AF-A0A150UPL7-F1
#
_cell.length_a   1.000
_cell.length_b   1.000
_cell.length_c   1.000
_cell.angle_alpha   90.00
_cell.angle_beta   90.00
_cell.angle_gamma   90.00
#
_symmetry.space_group_name_H-M   'P 1'
#
loop_
_entity.id
_entity.type
_entity.pdbx_description
1 polymer ?
#
loop_
_entity_poly.entity_id
_entity_poly.type
_entity_poly.pdbx_seq_one_letter_code
_entity_poly.pdbx_strand_id
1 'polypeptide(L)'
;DSYRSYITANVIAFYIKHAIDLLILPPYTSHKLQPLDVSIFAPLKRVLASETDASSRLDSGRIQRVEWTEMYIRVRQKALTSSNIISGWKATGLEPLSP
;
A
#
# COMPACT_ATOMS: atom_id res chain seq x y z
N ASP A 1 -8.24 4.08 -7.01
CA ASP A 1 -8.11 2.77 -7.64
C ASP A 1 -8.57 2.84 -9.10
N SER A 2 -7.68 2.62 -10.06
CA SER A 2 -8.03 2.69 -11.48
C SER A 2 -8.64 1.35 -11.92
N TYR A 3 -9.96 1.24 -11.77
CA TYR A 3 -10.82 0.10 -12.13
C TYR A 3 -10.52 -0.58 -13.49
N ARG A 4 -9.95 0.14 -14.46
CA ARG A 4 -9.90 -0.31 -15.87
C ARG A 4 -8.79 -1.32 -16.20
N SER A 5 -7.66 -1.34 -15.48
CA SER A 5 -6.56 -2.25 -15.82
C SER A 5 -6.78 -3.69 -15.34
N TYR A 6 -7.52 -3.86 -14.23
CA TYR A 6 -7.67 -5.16 -13.56
C TYR A 6 -8.88 -5.98 -14.04
N ILE A 7 -9.73 -5.42 -14.91
CA ILE A 7 -11.00 -6.04 -15.34
C ILE A 7 -10.97 -6.28 -16.87
N THR A 8 -9.77 -6.40 -17.44
CA THR A 8 -9.63 -6.82 -18.84
C THR A 8 -9.86 -8.32 -18.95
N ALA A 9 -10.33 -8.79 -20.12
CA ALA A 9 -10.62 -10.22 -20.35
C ALA A 9 -9.42 -11.12 -20.04
N ASN A 10 -8.20 -10.70 -20.41
CA ASN A 10 -6.98 -11.45 -20.14
C ASN A 10 -6.68 -11.58 -18.65
N VAL A 11 -6.92 -10.51 -17.87
CA VAL A 11 -6.68 -10.50 -16.43
C VAL A 11 -7.74 -11.32 -15.69
N ILE A 12 -9.01 -11.24 -16.12
CA ILE A 12 -10.08 -12.09 -15.58
C ILE A 12 -9.80 -13.58 -15.87
N ALA A 13 -9.38 -13.91 -17.09
CA ALA A 13 -8.99 -15.27 -17.45
C ALA A 13 -7.83 -15.78 -16.58
N PHE A 14 -6.87 -14.91 -16.24
CA PHE A 14 -5.81 -15.24 -15.29
C PHE A 14 -6.37 -15.54 -13.89
N TYR A 15 -7.28 -14.71 -13.36
CA TYR A 15 -7.89 -14.96 -12.05
C TYR A 15 -8.66 -16.29 -12.01
N ILE A 16 -9.46 -16.58 -13.03
CA ILE A 16 -10.21 -17.85 -13.15
C ILE A 16 -9.24 -19.03 -13.20
N LYS A 17 -8.20 -18.96 -14.04
CA LYS A 17 -7.20 -20.03 -14.19
C LYS A 17 -6.49 -20.35 -12.88
N HIS A 18 -6.27 -19.35 -12.04
CA HIS A 18 -5.53 -19.48 -10.79
C HIS A 18 -6.42 -19.53 -9.54
N ALA A 19 -7.74 -19.65 -9.69
CA ALA A 19 -8.71 -19.67 -8.59
C ALA A 19 -8.54 -18.48 -7.61
N ILE A 20 -8.36 -17.29 -8.17
CA ILE A 20 -8.23 -16.04 -7.40
C ILE A 20 -9.59 -15.35 -7.39
N ASP A 21 -10.17 -15.20 -6.21
CA ASP A 21 -11.40 -14.41 -6.02
C ASP A 21 -11.07 -12.91 -5.98
N LEU A 22 -11.73 -12.14 -6.84
CA LEU A 22 -11.54 -10.70 -6.94
C LEU A 22 -12.59 -9.95 -6.13
N LEU A 23 -12.16 -9.22 -5.10
CA LEU A 23 -13.01 -8.28 -4.36
C LEU A 23 -13.06 -6.93 -5.06
N ILE A 24 -14.23 -6.57 -5.61
CA ILE A 24 -14.47 -5.27 -6.24
C ILE A 24 -15.13 -4.33 -5.21
N LEU A 25 -14.45 -3.22 -4.91
CA LEU A 25 -14.97 -2.21 -3.99
C LEU A 25 -15.85 -1.19 -4.73
N PRO A 26 -16.91 -0.66 -4.09
CA PRO A 26 -17.71 0.41 -4.68
C PRO A 26 -16.85 1.64 -5.05
N PRO A 27 -17.22 2.39 -6.09
CA PRO A 27 -16.44 3.54 -6.53
C PRO A 27 -16.29 4.58 -5.40
N TYR A 28 -15.14 5.25 -5.37
CA TYR A 28 -14.79 6.30 -4.39
C TYR A 28 -14.73 5.85 -2.92
N THR A 29 -14.72 4.54 -2.64
CA THR A 29 -14.65 4.00 -1.26
C THR A 29 -13.24 3.60 -0.79
N SER A 30 -12.19 3.86 -1.57
CA SER A 30 -10.80 3.55 -1.20
C SER A 30 -10.42 3.99 0.21
N HIS A 31 -10.77 5.23 0.57
CA HIS A 31 -10.53 5.81 1.89
C HIS A 31 -11.28 5.14 3.06
N LYS A 32 -12.20 4.21 2.78
CA LYS A 32 -12.97 3.46 3.78
C LYS A 32 -12.66 1.96 3.75
N LEU A 33 -12.52 1.40 2.56
CA LEU A 33 -12.50 -0.05 2.35
C LEU A 33 -11.13 -0.58 1.89
N GLN A 34 -10.15 0.27 1.60
CA GLN A 34 -8.80 -0.18 1.26
C GLN A 34 -7.88 -0.08 2.48
N PRO A 35 -7.48 -1.20 3.11
CA PRO A 35 -6.66 -1.18 4.33
C PRO A 35 -5.34 -0.42 4.15
N LEU A 36 -4.78 -0.47 2.92
CA LEU A 36 -3.56 0.24 2.56
C LEU A 36 -3.73 1.77 2.68
N ASP A 37 -4.84 2.31 2.15
CA ASP A 37 -5.14 3.73 2.23
C ASP A 37 -5.48 4.16 3.65
N VAL A 38 -6.24 3.34 4.38
CA VAL A 38 -6.71 3.65 5.73
C VAL A 38 -5.59 3.64 6.77
N SER A 39 -4.64 2.70 6.68
CA SER A 39 -3.70 2.45 7.79
C SER A 39 -2.23 2.40 7.42
N ILE A 40 -1.86 2.01 6.19
CA ILE A 40 -0.47 1.72 5.84
C ILE A 40 0.23 2.92 5.19
N PHE A 41 -0.44 3.63 4.29
CA PHE A 41 0.23 4.70 3.54
C PHE A 41 0.60 5.91 4.39
N ALA A 42 -0.19 6.25 5.41
CA ALA A 42 0.15 7.35 6.32
C ALA A 42 1.48 7.10 7.09
N PRO A 43 1.65 5.99 7.83
CA PRO A 43 2.93 5.72 8.50
C PRO A 43 4.07 5.49 7.51
N LEU A 44 3.83 4.83 6.38
CA LEU A 44 4.85 4.65 5.33
C LEU A 44 5.39 5.99 4.82
N LYS A 45 4.51 6.94 4.48
CA LYS A 45 4.90 8.28 4.02
C LYS A 45 5.66 9.05 5.10
N ARG A 46 5.25 8.92 6.37
CA ARG A 46 5.93 9.59 7.50
C ARG A 46 7.36 9.10 7.66
N VAL A 47 7.56 7.77 7.67
CA VAL A 47 8.91 7.20 7.81
C VAL A 47 9.75 7.51 6.57
N LEU A 48 9.17 7.43 5.37
CA LEU A 48 9.86 7.76 4.12
C LEU A 48 10.33 9.22 4.11
N ALA A 49 9.47 10.16 4.52
CA ALA A 49 9.83 11.57 4.62
C ALA A 49 10.99 11.77 5.58
N SER A 50 10.93 11.18 6.77
CA SER A 50 12.02 11.27 7.77
C SER A 50 13.37 10.76 7.24
N GLU A 51 13.40 9.64 6.53
CA GLU A 51 14.63 9.06 5.97
C GLU A 51 15.16 9.89 4.78
N THR A 52 14.24 10.42 3.96
CA THR A 52 14.57 11.32 2.84
C THR A 52 15.17 12.63 3.35
N ASP A 53 14.58 13.20 4.40
CA ASP A 53 15.07 14.42 5.04
C ASP A 53 16.43 14.21 5.69
N ALA A 54 16.65 13.05 6.33
CA ALA A 54 17.95 12.70 6.91
C ALA A 54 19.04 12.56 5.84
N SER A 55 18.71 11.91 4.72
CA SER A 55 19.63 11.75 3.58
C SER A 55 19.98 13.10 2.96
N SER A 56 18.97 13.94 2.73
CA SER A 56 19.14 15.29 2.14
C SER A 56 19.97 16.24 3.01
N ARG A 57 20.03 16.01 4.33
CA ARG A 57 20.88 16.78 5.26
C ARG A 57 22.36 16.38 5.19
N LEU A 58 22.66 15.15 4.80
CA LEU A 58 24.03 14.65 4.66
C LEU A 58 24.61 15.02 3.28
N ASP A 59 23.77 14.96 2.25
CA ASP A 59 24.10 15.39 0.89
C ASP A 59 22.88 16.07 0.26
N SER A 60 23.03 17.34 -0.14
CA SER A 60 21.99 18.11 -0.83
C SER A 60 21.80 17.70 -2.30
N GLY A 61 22.59 16.74 -2.78
CA GLY A 61 22.49 16.16 -4.11
C GLY A 61 21.19 15.40 -4.37
N ARG A 62 21.00 15.01 -5.63
CA ARG A 62 19.85 14.19 -6.04
C ARG A 62 20.05 12.75 -5.56
N ILE A 63 19.09 12.25 -4.76
CA ILE A 63 19.03 10.83 -4.37
C ILE A 63 18.94 9.96 -5.64
N GLN A 64 19.89 9.05 -5.81
CA GLN A 64 19.92 8.13 -6.93
C GLN A 64 18.80 7.09 -6.81
N ARG A 65 18.35 6.54 -7.94
CA ARG A 65 17.26 5.56 -7.95
C ARG A 65 17.56 4.34 -7.08
N VAL A 66 18.82 3.88 -7.07
CA VAL A 66 19.26 2.72 -6.28
C VAL A 66 19.15 3.03 -4.79
N GLU A 67 19.72 4.16 -4.35
CA GLU A 67 19.67 4.63 -2.95
C GLU A 67 18.22 4.81 -2.47
N TRP A 68 17.37 5.42 -3.31
CA TRP A 68 15.95 5.57 -3.00
C TRP A 68 15.26 4.22 -2.84
N THR A 69 15.59 3.23 -3.69
CA THR A 69 15.00 1.89 -3.63
C THR A 69 15.42 1.16 -2.35
N GLU A 70 16.70 1.23 -1.98
CA GLU A 70 17.21 0.65 -0.74
C GLU A 70 16.57 1.32 0.49
N MET A 71 16.48 2.65 0.49
CA MET A 71 15.77 3.40 1.52
C MET A 71 14.31 2.94 1.62
N TYR A 72 13.62 2.81 0.50
CA TYR A 72 12.22 2.39 0.46
C TYR A 72 12.02 0.97 1.01
N ILE A 73 12.94 0.03 0.73
CA ILE A 73 12.91 -1.33 1.29
C ILE A 73 12.99 -1.27 2.83
N ARG A 74 13.92 -0.48 3.38
CA ARG A 74 14.05 -0.29 4.84
C ARG A 74 12.80 0.37 5.44
N VAL A 75 12.28 1.40 4.78
CA VAL A 75 11.07 2.12 5.20
C VAL A 75 9.85 1.20 5.24
N ARG A 76 9.70 0.31 4.24
CA ARG A 76 8.62 -0.69 4.22
C ARG A 76 8.67 -1.60 5.43
N GLN A 77 9.85 -2.09 5.81
CA GLN A 77 10.00 -2.97 6.99
C GLN A 77 9.57 -2.27 8.28
N LYS A 78 9.81 -0.95 8.39
CA LYS A 78 9.39 -0.15 9.55
C LYS A 78 7.89 0.14 9.57
N ALA A 79 7.27 0.36 8.41
CA ALA A 79 5.88 0.81 8.32
C ALA A 79 4.86 -0.33 8.21
N LEU A 80 5.19 -1.43 7.53
CA LEU A 80 4.29 -2.57 7.30
C LEU A 80 4.41 -3.57 8.46
N THR A 81 4.19 -3.10 9.68
CA THR A 81 4.17 -3.98 10.86
C THR A 81 2.88 -4.81 10.88
N SER A 82 2.92 -6.00 11.48
CA SER A 82 1.72 -6.82 11.66
C SER A 82 0.61 -6.07 12.39
N SER A 83 0.96 -5.21 13.35
CA SER A 83 0.01 -4.37 14.08
C SER A 83 -0.70 -3.38 13.15
N ASN A 84 0.03 -2.68 12.27
CA ASN A 84 -0.56 -1.74 11.31
C ASN A 84 -1.43 -2.47 10.27
N ILE A 85 -1.02 -3.67 9.83
CA ILE A 85 -1.79 -4.48 8.88
C ILE A 85 -3.11 -4.91 9.53
N ILE A 86 -3.06 -5.50 10.72
CA ILE A 86 -4.25 -5.96 11.44
C ILE A 86 -5.18 -4.78 11.77
N SER A 87 -4.64 -3.64 12.19
CA SER A 87 -5.47 -2.46 12.49
C SER A 87 -6.14 -1.91 11.23
N GLY A 88 -5.47 -1.95 10.07
CA GLY A 88 -6.05 -1.59 8.78
C GLY A 88 -7.26 -2.42 8.42
N TRP A 89 -7.13 -3.75 8.50
CA TRP A 89 -8.24 -4.65 8.20
C TRP A 89 -9.45 -4.43 9.12
N LYS A 90 -9.20 -4.25 10.43
CA LYS A 90 -10.25 -3.91 11.40
C LYS A 90 -10.90 -2.57 11.10
N ALA A 91 -10.11 -1.55 10.79
CA ALA A 91 -10.61 -0.20 10.50
C ALA A 91 -11.47 -0.15 9.24
N THR A 92 -11.20 -1.02 8.27
CA THR A 92 -12.04 -1.17 7.06
C THR A 92 -13.30 -2.01 7.27
N GLY A 93 -13.47 -2.64 8.44
CA GLY A 93 -14.60 -3.54 8.72
C GLY A 93 -14.58 -4.84 7.91
N LEU A 94 -13.45 -5.17 7.27
CA LEU A 94 -13.31 -6.35 6.41
C LEU A 94 -12.87 -7.59 7.18
N GLU A 95 -12.04 -7.43 8.22
CA GLU A 95 -11.60 -8.53 9.09
C GLU A 95 -11.36 -8.04 10.54
N PRO A 96 -12.19 -8.45 11.52
CA PRO A 96 -13.39 -9.25 11.33
C PRO A 96 -14.44 -8.46 10.53
N LEU A 97 -15.30 -9.17 9.79
CA LEU A 97 -16.38 -8.54 9.05
C LEU A 97 -17.33 -7.79 10.00
N SER A 98 -17.41 -6.46 9.85
CA SER A 98 -18.25 -5.58 10.64
C SER A 98 -19.01 -4.65 9.68
N PRO A 99 -20.25 -5.03 9.28
CA PRO A 99 -21.09 -4.26 8.36
C PRO A 99 -21.41 -2.84 8.85
#